data_AF-A0A535QEP0-F1
#
_entry.id   AF-A0A535QEP0-F1
#
_cell.length_a   1.000
_cell.length_b   1.000
_cell.length_c   1.000
_cell.angle_alpha   90.00
_cell.angle_beta   90.00
_cell.angle_gamma   90.00
#
_symmetry.space_group_name_H-M   'P 1'
#
loop_
_entity.id
_entity.type
_entity.pdbx_description
1 polymer ?
#
loop_
_entity_poly.entity_id
_entity_poly.type
_entity_poly.pdbx_seq_one_letter_code
_entity_poly.pdbx_strand_id
1 'polypeptide(L)'
;MAGYTAFVAASVSQSLQNGRGELAAGEAALAGAERSADSASVGNVMIQLKRAEQDFTDARRRSSQDPALRVLGALPWSGSQVSASAHLGAIGADLSRAGEGAAVVALQVAALRKQYAGRPLTPDDLQTVLQQAQTIAASYKGSIKQIGEQLKGAHAERAQVTTTDLIPPLTHAYQEVDGALTQADTAFTRYQDVKAVLSDLLGVALSG
;
A
#
# COMPACT_ATOMS: atom_id res chain seq x y z
N MET A 1 -9.56 -12.19 33.28
CA MET A 1 -9.52 -12.68 31.89
C MET A 1 -10.36 -11.80 30.95
N ALA A 2 -11.68 -11.66 31.16
CA ALA A 2 -12.55 -10.88 30.25
C ALA A 2 -12.08 -9.44 29.97
N GLY A 3 -11.60 -8.70 30.99
CA GLY A 3 -11.07 -7.34 30.79
C GLY A 3 -9.80 -7.27 29.94
N TYR A 4 -8.91 -8.27 30.06
CA TYR A 4 -7.70 -8.37 29.23
C TYR A 4 -8.06 -8.73 27.77
N THR A 5 -8.97 -9.68 27.58
CA THR A 5 -9.44 -10.03 26.24
C THR A 5 -10.12 -8.86 25.52
N ALA A 6 -10.96 -8.10 26.21
CA ALA A 6 -11.57 -6.89 25.67
C ALA A 6 -10.54 -5.81 25.32
N PHE A 7 -9.51 -5.63 26.17
CA PHE A 7 -8.39 -4.74 25.89
C PHE A 7 -7.62 -5.15 24.64
N VAL A 8 -7.28 -6.44 24.49
CA VAL A 8 -6.56 -6.94 23.32
C VAL A 8 -7.39 -6.77 22.05
N ALA A 9 -8.69 -7.12 22.09
CA ALA A 9 -9.60 -6.93 20.96
C ALA A 9 -9.73 -5.44 20.55
N ALA A 10 -9.84 -4.54 21.54
CA ALA A 10 -9.82 -3.10 21.29
C ALA A 10 -8.49 -2.64 20.67
N SER A 11 -7.36 -3.20 21.12
CA SER A 11 -6.05 -2.87 20.57
C SER A 11 -5.87 -3.33 19.12
N VAL A 12 -6.43 -4.49 18.74
CA VAL A 12 -6.46 -4.97 17.34
C VAL A 12 -7.29 -4.01 16.49
N SER A 13 -8.50 -3.67 16.95
CA SER A 13 -9.37 -2.73 16.25
C SER A 13 -8.68 -1.37 16.06
N GLN A 14 -8.01 -0.87 17.10
CA GLN A 14 -7.26 0.38 17.02
C GLN A 14 -6.11 0.31 16.01
N SER A 15 -5.32 -0.76 16.03
CA SER A 15 -4.23 -0.94 15.06
C SER A 15 -4.75 -1.03 13.63
N LEU A 16 -5.87 -1.72 13.37
CA LEU A 16 -6.50 -1.72 12.03
C LEU A 16 -6.97 -0.32 11.61
N GLN A 17 -7.58 0.43 12.53
CA GLN A 17 -8.05 1.79 12.26
C GLN A 17 -6.90 2.76 11.99
N ASN A 18 -5.84 2.70 12.79
CA ASN A 18 -4.63 3.50 12.60
C ASN A 18 -3.98 3.16 11.27
N GLY A 19 -3.77 1.87 10.99
CA GLY A 19 -3.17 1.41 9.74
C GLY A 19 -3.95 1.89 8.52
N ARG A 20 -5.29 1.85 8.56
CA ARG A 20 -6.15 2.38 7.51
C ARG A 20 -5.99 3.90 7.34
N GLY A 21 -5.94 4.64 8.44
CA GLY A 21 -5.73 6.09 8.41
C GLY A 21 -4.38 6.47 7.81
N GLU A 22 -3.31 5.78 8.20
CA GLU A 22 -1.97 6.02 7.67
C GLU A 22 -1.82 5.59 6.21
N LEU A 23 -2.48 4.49 5.80
CA LEU A 23 -2.52 4.07 4.40
C LEU A 23 -3.21 5.12 3.53
N ALA A 24 -4.40 5.59 3.94
CA ALA A 24 -5.12 6.64 3.21
C ALA A 24 -4.33 7.97 3.16
N ALA A 25 -3.63 8.31 4.24
CA ALA A 25 -2.74 9.48 4.25
C ALA A 25 -1.55 9.31 3.28
N GLY A 26 -0.97 8.11 3.22
CA GLY A 26 0.08 7.76 2.27
C GLY A 26 -0.38 7.85 0.82
N GLU A 27 -1.55 7.29 0.49
CA GLU A 27 -2.16 7.37 -0.84
C GLU A 27 -2.47 8.82 -1.26
N ALA A 28 -3.05 9.61 -0.37
CA ALA A 28 -3.33 11.01 -0.63
C ALA A 28 -2.05 11.83 -0.87
N ALA A 29 -1.01 11.58 -0.07
CA ALA A 29 0.28 12.22 -0.23
C ALA A 29 0.99 11.78 -1.53
N LEU A 30 0.87 10.52 -1.94
CA LEU A 30 1.38 10.01 -3.21
C LEU A 30 0.70 10.70 -4.41
N ALA A 31 -0.63 10.79 -4.39
CA ALA A 31 -1.38 11.50 -5.42
C ALA A 31 -1.07 13.02 -5.47
N GLY A 32 -0.66 13.61 -4.35
CA GLY A 32 -0.14 14.97 -4.28
C GLY A 32 1.25 15.10 -4.91
N ALA A 33 2.14 14.14 -4.63
CA ALA A 33 3.51 14.11 -5.14
C ALA A 33 3.55 13.91 -6.66
N GLU A 34 2.63 13.14 -7.26
CA GLU A 34 2.52 13.03 -8.72
C GLU A 34 2.24 14.37 -9.40
N ARG A 35 1.55 15.28 -8.68
CA ARG A 35 1.14 16.61 -9.17
C ARG A 35 2.12 17.73 -8.81
N SER A 36 3.08 17.50 -7.91
CA SER A 36 3.98 18.53 -7.36
C SER A 36 5.44 18.08 -7.36
N ALA A 37 6.35 18.96 -7.75
CA ALA A 37 7.81 18.68 -7.72
C ALA A 37 8.43 18.74 -6.31
N ASP A 38 7.62 18.79 -5.24
CA ASP A 38 8.11 18.96 -3.87
C ASP A 38 8.46 17.62 -3.18
N SER A 39 9.76 17.34 -3.10
CA SER A 39 10.36 16.20 -2.40
C SER A 39 10.00 16.08 -0.91
N ALA A 40 9.65 17.17 -0.22
CA ALA A 40 9.28 17.13 1.20
C ALA A 40 7.93 16.43 1.44
N SER A 41 6.99 16.57 0.49
CA SER A 41 5.71 15.84 0.51
C SER A 41 5.88 14.32 0.45
N VAL A 42 7.01 13.86 -0.08
CA VAL A 42 7.22 12.46 -0.45
C VAL A 42 7.99 11.65 0.60
N GLY A 43 8.85 12.30 1.41
CA GLY A 43 9.38 11.68 2.63
C GLY A 43 8.27 11.29 3.60
N ASN A 44 7.20 12.09 3.65
CA ASN A 44 6.01 11.79 4.44
C ASN A 44 5.25 10.57 3.89
N VAL A 45 5.14 10.39 2.56
CA VAL A 45 4.49 9.20 1.95
C VAL A 45 5.09 7.90 2.50
N MET A 46 6.42 7.76 2.42
CA MET A 46 7.10 6.53 2.87
C MET A 46 6.97 6.32 4.39
N ILE A 47 6.92 7.40 5.18
CA ILE A 47 6.71 7.30 6.63
C ILE A 47 5.30 6.76 6.91
N GLN A 48 4.28 7.30 6.24
CA GLN A 48 2.89 6.90 6.46
C GLN A 48 2.64 5.46 6.02
N LEU A 49 3.16 5.04 4.85
CA LEU A 49 3.02 3.67 4.37
C LEU A 49 3.71 2.65 5.29
N LYS A 50 4.90 2.97 5.81
CA LYS A 50 5.60 2.12 6.78
C LYS A 50 4.86 2.01 8.11
N ARG A 51 4.30 3.13 8.59
CA ARG A 51 3.47 3.12 9.81
C ARG A 51 2.22 2.28 9.61
N ALA A 52 1.57 2.41 8.46
CA ALA A 52 0.44 1.59 8.08
C ALA A 52 0.79 0.10 8.07
N GLU A 53 1.89 -0.28 7.40
CA GLU A 53 2.39 -1.67 7.39
C GLU A 53 2.63 -2.18 8.82
N GLN A 54 3.28 -1.38 9.67
CA GLN A 54 3.57 -1.74 11.05
C GLN A 54 2.28 -1.99 11.83
N ASP A 55 1.33 -1.07 11.79
CA ASP A 55 0.05 -1.18 12.48
C ASP A 55 -0.77 -2.40 12.02
N PHE A 56 -0.83 -2.63 10.71
CA PHE A 56 -1.50 -3.80 10.14
C PHE A 56 -0.83 -5.12 10.51
N THR A 57 0.50 -5.16 10.50
CA THR A 57 1.30 -6.31 10.94
C THR A 57 1.07 -6.60 12.42
N ASP A 58 1.00 -5.55 13.24
CA ASP A 58 0.73 -5.68 14.67
C ASP A 58 -0.69 -6.18 14.94
N ALA A 59 -1.68 -5.69 14.19
CA ALA A 59 -3.05 -6.19 14.24
C ALA A 59 -3.13 -7.68 13.88
N ARG A 60 -2.46 -8.10 12.79
CA ARG A 60 -2.36 -9.51 12.38
C ARG A 60 -1.73 -10.36 13.47
N ARG A 61 -0.58 -9.92 13.99
CA ARG A 61 0.19 -10.63 15.01
C ARG A 61 -0.64 -10.81 16.28
N ARG A 62 -1.27 -9.76 16.79
CA ARG A 62 -2.12 -9.85 18.00
C ARG A 62 -3.33 -10.74 17.77
N SER A 63 -4.01 -10.60 16.63
CA SER A 63 -5.18 -11.44 16.29
C SER A 63 -4.86 -12.93 16.25
N SER A 64 -3.69 -13.31 15.74
CA SER A 64 -3.29 -14.72 15.57
C SER A 64 -2.50 -15.29 16.75
N GLN A 65 -1.73 -14.47 17.46
CA GLN A 65 -0.75 -14.93 18.43
C GLN A 65 -1.08 -14.58 19.88
N ASP A 66 -1.97 -13.63 20.15
CA ASP A 66 -2.32 -13.27 21.52
C ASP A 66 -3.07 -14.41 22.22
N PRO A 67 -2.65 -14.86 23.42
CA PRO A 67 -3.30 -15.95 24.14
C PRO A 67 -4.80 -15.74 24.37
N ALA A 68 -5.23 -14.50 24.65
CA ALA A 68 -6.64 -14.20 24.91
C ALA A 68 -7.48 -14.37 23.64
N LEU A 69 -6.94 -13.94 22.49
CA LEU A 69 -7.62 -14.08 21.20
C LEU A 69 -7.52 -15.49 20.63
N ARG A 70 -6.47 -16.27 20.93
CA ARG A 70 -6.44 -17.71 20.60
C ARG A 70 -7.54 -18.48 21.30
N VAL A 71 -7.81 -18.17 22.57
CA VAL A 71 -8.90 -18.81 23.32
C VAL A 71 -10.26 -18.46 22.71
N LEU A 72 -10.50 -17.19 22.37
CA LEU A 72 -11.72 -16.80 21.63
C LEU A 72 -11.76 -17.40 20.22
N GLY A 73 -10.61 -17.52 19.57
CA GLY A 73 -10.47 -18.06 18.23
C GLY A 73 -10.78 -19.56 18.15
N ALA A 74 -10.60 -20.29 19.26
CA ALA A 74 -10.95 -21.70 19.38
C ALA A 74 -12.45 -21.95 19.58
N LEU A 75 -13.24 -20.90 19.82
CA LEU A 75 -14.69 -21.03 20.01
C LEU A 75 -15.42 -21.02 18.66
N PRO A 76 -16.45 -21.86 18.47
CA PRO A 76 -17.16 -21.97 17.19
C PRO A 76 -17.79 -20.66 16.70
N TRP A 77 -18.20 -19.78 17.62
CA TRP A 77 -18.96 -18.58 17.32
C TRP A 77 -18.09 -17.31 17.15
N SER A 78 -16.81 -17.34 17.56
CA SER A 78 -15.89 -16.19 17.43
C SER A 78 -14.63 -16.48 16.63
N GLY A 79 -14.36 -17.74 16.31
CA GLY A 79 -13.20 -18.15 15.50
C GLY A 79 -13.09 -17.43 14.16
N SER A 80 -14.20 -17.35 13.43
CA SER A 80 -14.26 -16.64 12.14
C SER A 80 -13.96 -15.15 12.27
N GLN A 81 -14.41 -14.49 13.35
CA GLN A 81 -14.19 -13.06 13.57
C GLN A 81 -12.72 -12.74 13.88
N VAL A 82 -12.08 -13.57 14.71
CA VAL A 82 -10.66 -13.41 15.07
C VAL A 82 -9.77 -13.69 13.86
N SER A 83 -10.07 -14.75 13.11
CA SER A 83 -9.37 -15.08 11.86
C SER A 83 -9.53 -13.97 10.82
N ALA A 84 -10.76 -13.49 10.59
CA ALA A 84 -11.03 -12.37 9.70
C ALA A 84 -10.25 -11.11 10.07
N SER A 85 -10.16 -10.78 11.36
CA SER A 85 -9.35 -9.63 11.82
C SER A 85 -7.85 -9.82 11.53
N ALA A 86 -7.34 -11.05 11.64
CA ALA A 86 -5.95 -11.36 11.28
C ALA A 86 -5.71 -11.20 9.76
N HIS A 87 -6.65 -11.64 8.93
CA HIS A 87 -6.58 -11.50 7.47
C HIS A 87 -6.69 -10.03 7.04
N LEU A 88 -7.54 -9.20 7.69
CA LEU A 88 -7.57 -7.75 7.43
C LEU A 88 -6.20 -7.10 7.70
N GLY A 89 -5.53 -7.47 8.79
CA GLY A 89 -4.17 -7.02 9.08
C GLY A 89 -3.15 -7.50 8.03
N ALA A 90 -3.29 -8.71 7.50
CA ALA A 90 -2.43 -9.18 6.42
C ALA A 90 -2.63 -8.39 5.12
N ILE A 91 -3.89 -8.22 4.70
CA ILE A 91 -4.27 -7.49 3.49
C ILE A 91 -3.79 -6.03 3.56
N GLY A 92 -4.04 -5.36 4.68
CA GLY A 92 -3.61 -3.98 4.87
C GLY A 92 -2.08 -3.83 4.78
N ALA A 93 -1.32 -4.76 5.38
CA ALA A 93 0.14 -4.74 5.29
C ALA A 93 0.63 -4.97 3.84
N ASP A 94 0.02 -5.89 3.11
CA ASP A 94 0.33 -6.14 1.70
C ASP A 94 0.03 -4.91 0.83
N LEU A 95 -1.12 -4.25 1.04
CA LEU A 95 -1.48 -3.01 0.35
C LEU A 95 -0.53 -1.86 0.67
N SER A 96 -0.12 -1.70 1.93
CA SER A 96 0.89 -0.70 2.32
C SER A 96 2.23 -0.93 1.60
N ARG A 97 2.70 -2.19 1.55
CA ARG A 97 3.94 -2.55 0.86
C ARG A 97 3.84 -2.38 -0.67
N ALA A 98 2.67 -2.62 -1.25
CA ALA A 98 2.39 -2.30 -2.64
C ALA A 98 2.49 -0.77 -2.88
N GLY A 99 1.88 0.03 -2.00
CA GLY A 99 1.98 1.49 -2.03
C GLY A 99 3.44 1.97 -1.96
N GLU A 100 4.28 1.34 -1.13
CA GLU A 100 5.70 1.70 -1.03
C GLU A 100 6.45 1.47 -2.34
N GLY A 101 6.19 0.35 -3.01
CA GLY A 101 6.79 0.04 -4.32
C GLY A 101 6.46 1.10 -5.37
N ALA A 102 5.22 1.60 -5.37
CA ALA A 102 4.79 2.67 -6.26
C ALA A 102 5.42 4.02 -5.88
N ALA A 103 5.45 4.33 -4.58
CA ALA A 103 6.01 5.56 -4.04
C ALA A 103 7.51 5.72 -4.35
N VAL A 104 8.29 4.63 -4.32
CA VAL A 104 9.72 4.66 -4.67
C VAL A 104 9.96 5.18 -6.09
N VAL A 105 9.14 4.78 -7.06
CA VAL A 105 9.31 5.25 -8.43
C VAL A 105 8.81 6.68 -8.58
N ALA A 106 7.64 6.99 -8.00
CA ALA A 106 7.10 8.35 -8.00
C ALA A 106 8.11 9.36 -7.39
N LEU A 107 8.83 8.94 -6.34
CA LEU A 107 9.94 9.69 -5.73
C LEU A 107 11.06 10.00 -6.72
N GLN A 108 11.55 8.97 -7.43
CA GLN A 108 12.64 9.14 -8.39
C GLN A 108 12.21 10.03 -9.56
N VAL A 109 10.97 9.88 -10.02
CA VAL A 109 10.34 10.73 -11.04
C VAL A 109 10.27 12.19 -10.59
N ALA A 110 9.75 12.45 -9.39
CA ALA A 110 9.61 13.80 -8.86
C ALA A 110 10.98 14.48 -8.67
N ALA A 111 11.98 13.73 -8.18
CA ALA A 111 13.35 14.22 -8.04
C ALA A 111 13.97 14.63 -9.39
N LEU A 112 13.77 13.81 -10.43
CA LEU A 112 14.21 14.12 -11.78
C LEU A 112 13.55 15.40 -12.31
N ARG A 113 12.21 15.51 -12.20
CA ARG A 113 11.47 16.72 -12.60
C ARG A 113 11.98 17.97 -11.89
N LYS A 114 12.24 17.90 -10.58
CA LYS A 114 12.77 19.02 -9.79
C LYS A 114 14.17 19.44 -10.23
N GLN A 115 15.05 18.49 -10.53
CA GLN A 115 16.44 18.75 -10.95
C GLN A 115 16.53 19.52 -12.28
N TYR A 116 15.55 19.30 -13.17
CA TYR A 116 15.55 19.88 -14.52
C TYR A 116 14.47 20.95 -14.73
N ALA A 117 13.68 21.28 -13.71
CA ALA A 117 12.66 22.32 -13.78
C ALA A 117 13.26 23.70 -14.10
N GLY A 118 12.71 24.37 -15.12
CA GLY A 118 13.02 25.78 -15.42
C GLY A 118 14.41 26.05 -16.00
N ARG A 119 15.18 25.03 -16.40
CA ARG A 119 16.49 25.21 -17.04
C ARG A 119 16.56 24.51 -18.41
N PRO A 120 17.26 25.10 -19.40
CA PRO A 120 17.52 24.44 -20.67
C PRO A 120 18.44 23.23 -20.46
N LEU A 121 18.10 22.11 -21.10
CA LEU A 121 18.89 20.88 -21.05
C LEU A 121 20.13 21.02 -21.95
N THR A 122 21.31 20.78 -21.39
CA THR A 122 22.56 20.65 -22.16
C THR A 122 22.72 19.23 -22.72
N PRO A 123 23.61 19.00 -23.71
CA PRO A 123 23.92 17.65 -24.18
C PRO A 123 24.40 16.69 -23.07
N ASP A 124 25.19 17.19 -22.12
CA ASP A 124 25.66 16.42 -20.96
C ASP A 124 24.51 16.10 -19.98
N ASP A 125 23.55 17.03 -19.84
CA ASP A 125 22.32 16.79 -19.08
C ASP A 125 21.50 15.66 -19.72
N LEU A 126 21.40 15.61 -21.05
CA LEU A 126 20.65 14.55 -21.74
C LEU A 126 21.25 13.16 -21.49
N GLN A 127 22.59 13.06 -21.48
CA GLN A 127 23.27 11.79 -21.20
C GLN A 127 23.10 11.35 -19.73
N THR A 128 23.09 12.31 -18.81
CA THR A 128 22.80 12.08 -17.38
C THR A 128 21.34 11.66 -17.17
N VAL A 129 20.39 12.36 -17.80
CA VAL A 129 18.96 12.02 -17.76
C VAL A 129 18.73 10.62 -18.31
N LEU A 130 19.42 10.21 -19.38
CA LEU A 130 19.32 8.87 -19.93
C LEU A 130 19.76 7.80 -18.93
N GLN A 131 20.90 7.98 -18.24
CA GLN A 131 21.36 7.05 -17.21
C GLN A 131 20.41 6.99 -16.00
N GLN A 132 19.89 8.14 -15.57
CA GLN A 132 18.90 8.20 -14.49
C GLN A 132 17.59 7.53 -14.91
N ALA A 133 17.12 7.74 -16.14
CA ALA A 133 15.93 7.09 -16.68
C ALA A 133 16.09 5.56 -16.77
N GLN A 134 17.28 5.06 -17.13
CA GLN A 134 17.59 3.62 -17.10
C GLN A 134 17.55 3.06 -15.67
N THR A 135 18.05 3.82 -14.69
CA THR A 135 17.98 3.46 -13.27
C THR A 135 16.53 3.40 -12.78
N ILE A 136 15.72 4.41 -13.14
CA ILE A 136 14.29 4.45 -12.84
C ILE A 136 13.58 3.26 -13.49
N ALA A 137 13.88 2.95 -14.76
CA ALA A 137 13.29 1.81 -15.46
C ALA A 137 13.63 0.46 -14.78
N ALA A 138 14.86 0.32 -14.29
CA ALA A 138 15.27 -0.87 -13.52
C ALA A 138 14.55 -0.96 -12.17
N SER A 139 14.49 0.14 -11.41
CA SER A 139 13.72 0.23 -10.16
C SER A 139 12.25 -0.09 -10.40
N TYR A 140 11.67 0.46 -11.47
CA TYR A 140 10.28 0.26 -11.85
C TYR A 140 9.95 -1.19 -12.23
N LYS A 141 10.82 -1.88 -12.97
CA LYS A 141 10.66 -3.33 -13.21
C LYS A 141 10.65 -4.12 -11.89
N GLY A 142 11.50 -3.74 -10.95
CA GLY A 142 11.52 -4.30 -9.60
C GLY A 142 10.22 -4.02 -8.84
N SER A 143 9.78 -2.75 -8.82
CA SER A 143 8.54 -2.31 -8.19
C SER A 143 7.32 -3.01 -8.77
N ILE A 144 7.21 -3.19 -10.08
CA ILE A 144 6.09 -3.92 -10.70
C ILE A 144 6.00 -5.34 -10.14
N LYS A 145 7.13 -6.05 -10.09
CA LYS A 145 7.16 -7.41 -9.57
C LYS A 145 6.74 -7.43 -8.10
N GLN A 146 7.31 -6.53 -7.29
CA GLN A 146 7.00 -6.44 -5.87
C GLN A 146 5.52 -6.12 -5.62
N ILE A 147 4.98 -5.09 -6.27
CA ILE A 147 3.56 -4.69 -6.18
C ILE A 147 2.66 -5.87 -6.58
N GLY A 148 2.96 -6.54 -7.70
CA GLY A 148 2.19 -7.69 -8.15
C GLY A 148 2.21 -8.86 -7.17
N GLU A 149 3.36 -9.13 -6.54
CA GLU A 149 3.47 -10.15 -5.48
C GLU A 149 2.65 -9.77 -4.24
N GLN A 150 2.66 -8.50 -3.83
CA GLN A 150 1.86 -8.01 -2.69
C GLN A 150 0.35 -8.07 -2.99
N LEU A 151 -0.09 -7.62 -4.16
CA LEU A 151 -1.51 -7.69 -4.55
C LEU A 151 -2.00 -9.15 -4.63
N LYS A 152 -1.17 -10.05 -5.16
CA LYS A 152 -1.47 -11.48 -5.14
C LYS A 152 -1.59 -12.02 -3.72
N GLY A 153 -0.71 -11.60 -2.80
CA GLY A 153 -0.79 -11.92 -1.38
C GLY A 153 -2.11 -11.45 -0.76
N ALA A 154 -2.47 -10.18 -0.99
CA ALA A 154 -3.69 -9.58 -0.48
C ALA A 154 -4.95 -10.29 -1.00
N HIS A 155 -5.00 -10.62 -2.29
CA HIS A 155 -6.09 -11.41 -2.87
C HIS A 155 -6.18 -12.83 -2.28
N ALA A 156 -5.04 -13.47 -2.05
CA ALA A 156 -5.00 -14.80 -1.44
C ALA A 156 -5.50 -14.77 0.02
N GLU A 157 -5.12 -13.78 0.80
CA GLU A 157 -5.61 -13.55 2.17
C GLU A 157 -7.12 -13.23 2.16
N ARG A 158 -7.58 -12.40 1.22
CA ARG A 158 -9.01 -12.08 1.06
C ARG A 158 -9.86 -13.31 0.73
N ALA A 159 -9.35 -14.21 -0.11
CA ALA A 159 -10.03 -15.43 -0.50
C ALA A 159 -10.21 -16.45 0.64
N GLN A 160 -9.44 -16.32 1.74
CA GLN A 160 -9.60 -17.17 2.92
C GLN A 160 -10.86 -16.83 3.75
N VAL A 161 -11.53 -15.71 3.46
CA VAL A 161 -12.58 -15.18 4.34
C VAL A 161 -13.94 -15.15 3.66
N THR A 162 -14.89 -15.85 4.27
CA THR A 162 -16.31 -15.76 3.95
C THR A 162 -16.98 -14.72 4.84
N THR A 163 -17.68 -13.76 4.24
CA THR A 163 -18.25 -12.60 4.96
C THR A 163 -19.66 -12.82 5.51
N THR A 164 -20.33 -13.91 5.13
CA THR A 164 -21.73 -14.20 5.47
C THR A 164 -22.01 -14.23 6.96
N ASP A 165 -21.06 -14.76 7.74
CA ASP A 165 -21.22 -14.96 9.19
C ASP A 165 -20.42 -13.92 10.01
N LEU A 166 -19.87 -12.91 9.35
CA LEU A 166 -19.14 -11.85 10.04
C LEU A 166 -20.09 -10.85 10.68
N ILE A 167 -19.66 -10.28 11.81
CA ILE A 167 -20.42 -9.18 12.43
C ILE A 167 -20.40 -7.96 11.50
N PRO A 168 -21.43 -7.10 11.53
CA PRO A 168 -21.57 -6.01 10.57
C PRO A 168 -20.34 -5.10 10.41
N PRO A 169 -19.60 -4.73 11.47
CA PRO A 169 -18.38 -3.92 11.31
C PRO A 169 -17.29 -4.62 10.49
N LEU A 170 -17.11 -5.92 10.65
CA LEU A 170 -16.12 -6.68 9.89
C LEU A 170 -16.58 -6.88 8.45
N THR A 171 -17.86 -7.16 8.23
CA THR A 171 -18.43 -7.23 6.87
C THR A 171 -18.19 -5.93 6.10
N HIS A 172 -18.43 -4.78 6.74
CA HIS A 172 -18.17 -3.47 6.13
C HIS A 172 -16.69 -3.27 5.82
N ALA A 173 -15.79 -3.63 6.73
CA ALA A 173 -14.35 -3.52 6.50
C ALA A 173 -13.91 -4.36 5.28
N TYR A 174 -14.49 -5.55 5.09
CA TYR A 174 -14.20 -6.36 3.90
C TYR A 174 -14.76 -5.77 2.61
N GLN A 175 -15.91 -5.11 2.64
CA GLN A 175 -16.44 -4.38 1.49
C GLN A 175 -15.53 -3.22 1.08
N GLU A 176 -14.99 -2.48 2.06
CA GLU A 176 -14.00 -1.43 1.81
C GLU A 176 -12.72 -2.03 1.20
N VAL A 177 -12.23 -3.15 1.73
CA VAL A 177 -11.07 -3.87 1.18
C VAL A 177 -11.31 -4.34 -0.25
N ASP A 178 -12.49 -4.87 -0.57
CA ASP A 178 -12.83 -5.31 -1.93
C ASP A 178 -12.79 -4.13 -2.91
N GLY A 179 -13.29 -2.96 -2.47
CA GLY A 179 -13.16 -1.71 -3.22
C GLY A 179 -11.71 -1.26 -3.40
N ALA A 180 -10.91 -1.29 -2.32
CA ALA A 180 -9.51 -0.90 -2.34
C ALA A 180 -8.66 -1.81 -3.23
N LEU A 181 -8.85 -3.13 -3.17
CA LEU A 181 -8.17 -4.10 -4.04
C LEU A 181 -8.48 -3.84 -5.52
N THR A 182 -9.76 -3.61 -5.84
CA THR A 182 -10.17 -3.28 -7.21
C THR A 182 -9.49 -2.00 -7.71
N GLN A 183 -9.40 -0.98 -6.86
CA GLN A 183 -8.71 0.28 -7.18
C GLN A 183 -7.20 0.06 -7.35
N ALA A 184 -6.58 -0.71 -6.47
CA ALA A 184 -5.16 -1.04 -6.53
C ALA A 184 -4.82 -1.85 -7.79
N ASP A 185 -5.64 -2.82 -8.20
CA ASP A 185 -5.48 -3.56 -9.45
C ASP A 185 -5.60 -2.67 -10.68
N THR A 186 -6.57 -1.74 -10.67
CA THR A 186 -6.75 -0.74 -11.73
C THR A 186 -5.53 0.18 -11.82
N ALA A 187 -5.06 0.68 -10.68
CA ALA A 187 -3.88 1.52 -10.60
C ALA A 187 -2.63 0.76 -11.05
N PHE A 188 -2.47 -0.50 -10.63
CA PHE A 188 -1.35 -1.35 -11.00
C PHE A 188 -1.33 -1.65 -12.50
N THR A 189 -2.48 -1.90 -13.12
CA THR A 189 -2.59 -2.09 -14.57
C THR A 189 -2.11 -0.84 -15.33
N ARG A 190 -2.53 0.36 -14.90
CA ARG A 190 -2.02 1.61 -15.46
C ARG A 190 -0.53 1.78 -15.22
N TYR A 191 -0.09 1.43 -14.01
CA TYR A 191 1.30 1.49 -13.61
C TYR A 191 2.17 0.49 -14.35
N GLN A 192 1.64 -0.53 -15.03
CA GLN A 192 2.41 -1.42 -15.91
C GLN A 192 2.61 -0.85 -17.32
N ASP A 193 1.85 0.17 -17.71
CA ASP A 193 2.03 0.86 -18.98
C ASP A 193 3.24 1.80 -18.89
N VAL A 194 4.42 1.22 -19.11
CA VAL A 194 5.71 1.91 -19.08
C VAL A 194 5.71 3.11 -20.02
N LYS A 195 4.98 3.03 -21.13
CA LYS A 195 4.94 4.08 -22.15
C LYS A 195 4.12 5.27 -21.68
N ALA A 196 2.98 5.03 -21.02
CA ALA A 196 2.21 6.09 -20.37
C ALA A 196 3.02 6.77 -19.26
N VAL A 197 3.66 5.98 -18.40
CA VAL A 197 4.49 6.49 -17.29
C VAL A 197 5.69 7.30 -17.80
N LEU A 198 6.39 6.81 -18.84
CA LEU A 198 7.51 7.52 -19.45
C LEU A 198 7.07 8.78 -20.20
N SER A 199 5.90 8.76 -20.85
CA SER A 199 5.35 9.94 -21.53
C SER A 199 5.01 11.04 -20.54
N ASP A 200 4.38 10.70 -19.41
CA ASP A 200 4.13 11.62 -18.31
C ASP A 200 5.45 12.15 -17.71
N LEU A 201 6.42 11.28 -17.50
CA LEU A 201 7.75 11.60 -17.00
C LEU A 201 8.47 12.65 -17.86
N LEU A 202 8.44 12.45 -19.18
CA LEU A 202 9.14 13.29 -20.15
C LEU A 202 8.33 14.52 -20.57
N GLY A 203 7.04 14.56 -20.27
CA GLY A 203 6.13 15.62 -20.75
C GLY A 203 5.92 15.58 -22.27
N VAL A 204 6.19 14.44 -22.91
CA VAL A 204 6.06 14.25 -24.36
C VAL A 204 5.29 12.97 -24.61
N ALA A 205 4.27 13.02 -25.47
CA ALA A 205 3.55 11.83 -25.89
C ALA A 205 4.50 10.93 -26.70
N LEU A 206 4.87 9.77 -26.15
CA LEU A 206 5.61 8.77 -26.90
C LEU A 206 4.64 8.10 -27.87
N SER A 207 4.81 8.27 -29.17
CA SER A 207 4.05 7.53 -30.19
C SER A 207 4.74 6.20 -30.50
N GLY A 208 3.94 5.18 -30.81
CA GLY A 208 4.36 3.81 -31.05
C GLY A 208 3.15 2.92 -31.17
#